data_AF-A0A1C3NS29-F1
#
_entry.id   AF-A0A1C3NS29-F1
#
_cell.length_a   1.000
_cell.length_b   1.000
_cell.length_c   1.000
_cell.angle_alpha   90.00
_cell.angle_beta   90.00
_cell.angle_gamma   90.00
#
_symmetry.space_group_name_H-M   'P 1'
#
loop_
_entity.id
_entity.type
_entity.pdbx_description
1 polymer ?
#
loop_
_entity_poly.entity_id
_entity_poly.type
_entity_poly.pdbx_seq_one_letter_code
_entity_poly.pdbx_strand_id
1 'polypeptide(L)' 'MAIKKIHPPRPPKPVDRLQNMQTLRPLGKTKWVRAHWRWDYSTHKWEWVLGHWSK' A
#
# COMPACT_ATOMS: atom_id res chain seq x y z
N MET A 1 -1.46 22.94 -16.82
CA MET A 1 -0.42 21.87 -16.89
C MET A 1 -0.27 21.26 -15.50
N ALA A 2 -0.67 20.01 -15.28
CA ALA A 2 -0.50 19.36 -14.00
C ALA A 2 0.97 18.96 -13.84
N ILE A 3 1.67 19.57 -12.88
CA ILE A 3 3.04 19.19 -12.51
C ILE A 3 2.96 17.75 -12.00
N LYS A 4 3.37 16.78 -12.83
CA LYS A 4 3.50 15.38 -12.42
C LYS A 4 4.52 15.37 -11.29
N LYS A 5 4.07 15.14 -10.06
CA LYS A 5 4.97 15.00 -8.91
C LYS A 5 5.99 13.91 -9.26
N ILE A 6 7.25 14.31 -9.44
CA ILE A 6 8.36 13.41 -9.76
C ILE A 6 8.66 12.67 -8.46
N HIS A 7 7.90 11.62 -8.18
CA HIS A 7 8.27 10.70 -7.12
C HIS A 7 9.48 9.88 -7.61
N PRO A 8 10.49 9.64 -6.76
CA PRO A 8 11.56 8.72 -7.08
C PRO A 8 10.97 7.35 -7.45
N PRO A 9 11.70 6.54 -8.25
CA PRO A 9 11.23 5.22 -8.66
C PRO A 9 10.88 4.38 -7.42
N ARG A 10 9.80 3.59 -7.52
CA ARG A 10 9.35 2.74 -6.43
C ARG A 10 10.44 1.69 -6.13
N PRO A 11 10.81 1.49 -4.85
CA PRO A 11 11.76 0.46 -4.47
C PRO A 11 11.24 -0.94 -4.84
N PRO A 12 12.15 -1.93 -4.94
CA PRO A 12 11.76 -3.31 -5.17
C PRO A 12 10.79 -3.78 -4.08
N LYS A 13 9.81 -4.58 -4.48
CA LYS A 13 8.83 -5.17 -3.58
C LYS A 13 9.59 -5.93 -2.46
N PRO A 14 9.28 -5.71 -1.16
CA PRO A 14 9.87 -6.52 -0.11
C PRO A 14 9.53 -8.01 -0.35
N VAL A 15 10.35 -8.94 0.13
CA VAL A 15 10.17 -10.40 -0.04
C VAL A 15 9.29 -11.01 1.07
N ASP A 16 8.58 -10.15 1.80
CA ASP A 16 7.84 -10.54 2.99
C ASP A 16 6.72 -11.57 2.67
N ARG A 17 6.70 -12.70 3.40
CA ARG A 17 5.74 -13.78 3.12
C ARG A 17 4.30 -13.41 3.49
N LEU A 18 4.07 -12.34 4.26
CA LEU A 18 2.76 -11.90 4.74
C LEU A 18 2.08 -10.87 3.82
N GLN A 19 2.71 -10.50 2.70
CA GLN A 19 2.26 -9.40 1.82
C GLN A 19 0.79 -9.42 1.43
N ASN A 20 0.15 -10.58 1.29
CA ASN A 20 -1.27 -10.67 0.97
C ASN A 20 -1.98 -11.77 1.76
N MET A 21 -1.56 -11.99 3.01
CA MET A 21 -2.24 -12.99 3.82
C MET A 21 -3.64 -12.47 4.17
N GLN A 22 -4.65 -13.05 3.54
CA GLN A 22 -6.03 -12.66 3.76
C GLN A 22 -6.45 -13.13 5.16
N THR A 23 -6.62 -12.18 6.07
CA THR A 23 -7.16 -12.45 7.40
C THR A 23 -8.69 -12.54 7.35
N LEU A 24 -9.29 -13.05 8.43
CA LEU A 24 -10.74 -13.17 8.56
C LEU A 24 -11.46 -11.89 8.12
N ARG A 25 -12.42 -12.05 7.22
CA ARG A 25 -13.18 -10.92 6.67
C ARG A 25 -14.02 -10.26 7.78
N PRO A 26 -13.88 -8.95 8.01
CA PRO A 26 -14.72 -8.23 8.95
C PRO A 26 -16.20 -8.27 8.52
N LEU A 27 -17.12 -8.22 9.48
CA LEU A 27 -18.55 -8.13 9.19
C LEU A 27 -18.88 -6.79 8.50
N GLY A 28 -19.61 -6.86 7.38
CA GLY A 28 -20.07 -5.69 6.63
C GLY A 28 -19.50 -5.56 5.20
N LYS A 29 -19.61 -4.35 4.63
CA LYS A 29 -19.17 -4.02 3.26
C LYS A 29 -17.68 -3.65 3.21
N THR A 30 -16.81 -4.54 3.68
CA THR A 30 -15.35 -4.33 3.60
C THR A 30 -14.77 -4.95 2.33
N LYS A 31 -13.80 -4.27 1.71
CA LYS A 31 -13.01 -4.78 0.58
C LYS A 31 -11.58 -5.07 1.02
N TRP A 32 -11.00 -6.12 0.47
CA TRP A 32 -9.58 -6.42 0.69
C TRP A 32 -8.74 -5.54 -0.21
N VAL A 33 -7.86 -4.73 0.38
CA VAL A 33 -6.87 -3.92 -0.32
C VAL A 33 -5.55 -4.69 -0.29
N ARG A 34 -5.01 -5.00 -1.47
CA ARG A 34 -3.71 -5.69 -1.61
C ARG A 34 -2.57 -4.79 -1.11
N ALA A 35 -1.47 -5.40 -0.67
CA ALA A 35 -0.28 -4.64 -0.28
C ALA A 35 0.24 -3.79 -1.45
N HIS A 36 0.62 -2.56 -1.16
CA HIS A 36 1.04 -1.58 -2.16
C HIS A 36 2.01 -0.55 -1.58
N TRP A 37 2.78 0.06 -2.46
CA TRP A 37 3.60 1.21 -2.12
C TRP A 37 2.72 2.46 -1.95
N ARG A 38 2.85 3.12 -0.81
CA ARG A 38 2.28 4.45 -0.54
C ARG A 38 3.41 5.47 -0.54
N TRP A 39 3.18 6.60 -1.19
CA TRP A 39 4.11 7.73 -1.10
C TRP A 39 3.74 8.58 0.12
N ASP A 40 4.66 8.72 1.05
CA ASP A 40 4.52 9.64 2.17
C ASP A 40 5.04 11.03 1.77
N TYR A 41 4.13 12.00 1.69
CA TYR A 41 4.45 13.37 1.29
C TYR A 41 5.15 14.18 2.39
N SER A 42 5.11 13.72 3.65
CA SER A 42 5.75 14.42 4.77
C SER A 42 7.24 14.08 4.87
N THR A 43 7.58 12.81 4.67
CA THR A 43 8.94 12.28 4.78
C THR A 43 9.61 12.09 3.41
N HIS A 44 8.88 12.27 2.31
CA HIS A 44 9.33 12.03 0.94
C HIS A 44 9.91 10.62 0.75
N LYS A 45 9.22 9.62 1.31
CA LYS A 45 9.64 8.22 1.26
C LYS A 45 8.53 7.31 0.76
N TRP A 46 8.94 6.20 0.18
CA TRP A 46 8.05 5.10 -0.14
C TRP A 46 7.83 4.25 1.12
N GLU A 47 6.57 4.07 1.49
CA GLU A 47 6.13 3.22 2.59
C GLU A 47 5.43 1.97 2.03
N TRP A 48 5.84 0.79 2.51
CA TRP A 48 5.17 -0.44 2.14
C TRP A 48 3.96 -0.65 3.04
N VAL A 49 2.77 -0.62 2.47
CA VAL A 49 1.53 -0.85 3.20
C VAL A 49 1.11 -2.30 2.98
N LEU A 50 0.94 -3.05 4.07
CA LEU A 50 0.44 -4.43 4.03
C LEU A 50 -1.02 -4.50 3.60
N GLY A 51 -1.42 -5.66 3.10
CA GLY A 51 -2.80 -5.92 2.73
C GLY A 51 -3.72 -5.75 3.94
N HIS A 52 -4.81 -5.00 3.78
CA HIS A 52 -5.72 -4.70 4.87
C HIS A 52 -7.17 -4.64 4.36
N TRP A 53 -8.10 -4.86 5.29
CA TRP A 53 -9.51 -4.63 5.01
C TRP A 53 -9.82 -3.13 5.11
N SER A 54 -10.42 -2.60 4.05
CA SER A 54 -10.90 -1.22 3.98
C SER A 54 -12.42 -1.23 3.99
N LYS A 55 -13.02 -0.35 4.80
CA LYS A 55 -14.46 -0.18 4.92
C LYS A 55 -14.99 0.81 3.90
#